data_AF-A0A357LV33-F1
#
_entry.id   AF-A0A357LV33-F1
#
_cell.length_a   1.000
_cell.length_b   1.000
_cell.length_c   1.000
_cell.angle_alpha   90.00
_cell.angle_beta   90.00
_cell.angle_gamma   90.00
#
_symmetry.space_group_name_H-M   'P 1'
#
loop_
_entity.id
_entity.type
_entity.pdbx_description
1 polymer ?
#
loop_
_entity_poly.entity_id
_entity_poly.type
_entity_poly.pdbx_seq_one_letter_code
_entity_poly.pdbx_strand_id
1 'polypeptide(L)'
;MDSETNDIVYSVFKEADFATNLSSGPFREANIAKAFNSANVLEDPNGVAFTDFQYYEPSYGSPEAFIASPIFDGKKRIGVLIFQLSVEKINAIMTGGGSWQEDGLGLSGETYLVAPDFHMRSVSRFLTEDPPGYFDALRKLGYQSEKIEDMRNFGTSILLQEVRTNSSIQALEGITGTDVIEDYRGVSVLSSYEPIRFGDHTWALISEIDTAEAFAPVVALGWALGLSSVLIAMVLVAVSAVGAERITAPIKTLADATDRLGKGDRDLELPVTSQDELGHLTQNFNEMVVNLRTQRQVIEQKNSENAKLLLNILPEPIAERLKSGESQIADAFPSASVIFTDLVGFTAWSQGRPPMEVLSMLDELFGSFDEFATTLEVEKIKTIGDAYMAVCGLPTPNEDHARVMASLALGVLQRLDDFNQRKGTNLKMRVGLHCGPVVAGVIGTSKFIYDLWGETVNMASRMESTGLPNEIQISQAFYDALEGAYETVLRGEIEVKGAGKMKTYLLQHPVEDVV
;
A
#
# COMPACT_ATOMS: atom_id res chain seq x y z
N MET A 1 1.83 -76.02 -62.04
CA MET A 1 3.09 -76.68 -62.48
C MET A 1 2.97 -78.16 -62.23
N ASP A 2 3.47 -79.00 -63.11
CA ASP A 2 3.41 -80.47 -62.94
C ASP A 2 4.41 -80.92 -61.87
N SER A 3 3.98 -81.77 -60.94
CA SER A 3 4.83 -82.19 -59.81
C SER A 3 5.85 -83.27 -60.16
N GLU A 4 5.65 -84.00 -61.26
CA GLU A 4 6.52 -85.08 -61.71
C GLU A 4 7.53 -84.59 -62.76
N THR A 5 7.06 -83.82 -63.75
CA THR A 5 7.93 -83.32 -64.82
C THR A 5 8.63 -82.00 -64.46
N ASN A 6 8.08 -81.25 -63.50
CA ASN A 6 8.54 -79.91 -63.09
C ASN A 6 8.35 -78.83 -64.17
N ASP A 7 7.45 -79.06 -65.12
CA ASP A 7 7.14 -78.10 -66.18
C ASP A 7 6.07 -77.09 -65.77
N ILE A 8 6.22 -75.86 -66.25
CA ILE A 8 5.15 -74.84 -66.18
C ILE A 8 4.08 -75.16 -67.23
N VAL A 9 3.13 -76.02 -66.86
CA VAL A 9 2.01 -76.45 -67.71
C VAL A 9 0.96 -75.36 -67.95
N TYR A 10 0.89 -74.35 -67.06
CA TYR A 10 -0.03 -73.21 -67.17
C TYR A 10 0.55 -72.00 -66.44
N SER A 11 0.45 -70.82 -67.05
CA SER A 11 0.61 -69.51 -66.41
C SER A 11 -0.43 -68.54 -66.95
N VAL A 12 -0.82 -67.56 -66.13
CA VAL A 12 -1.85 -66.58 -66.50
C VAL A 12 -1.35 -65.64 -67.59
N PHE A 13 -0.14 -65.11 -67.42
CA PHE A 13 0.45 -64.11 -68.32
C PHE A 13 1.26 -64.70 -69.48
N LYS A 14 1.61 -66.00 -69.43
CA LYS A 14 2.41 -66.69 -70.46
C LYS A 14 3.69 -65.94 -70.83
N GLU A 15 4.42 -65.49 -69.80
CA GLU A 15 5.71 -64.81 -69.94
C GLU A 15 6.80 -65.80 -70.41
N ALA A 16 8.05 -65.34 -70.43
CA ALA A 16 9.19 -66.12 -70.94
C ALA A 16 9.43 -67.45 -70.19
N ASP A 17 8.88 -67.58 -68.98
CA ASP A 17 8.93 -68.79 -68.15
C ASP A 17 7.94 -69.88 -68.57
N PHE A 18 6.87 -69.54 -69.29
CA PHE A 18 5.84 -70.48 -69.67
C PHE A 18 6.40 -71.63 -70.53
N ALA A 19 5.92 -72.85 -70.25
CA ALA A 19 6.38 -74.09 -70.88
C ALA A 19 7.89 -74.38 -70.71
N THR A 20 8.54 -73.80 -69.70
CA THR A 20 9.90 -74.16 -69.29
C THR A 20 9.90 -75.12 -68.10
N ASN A 21 11.04 -75.79 -67.89
CA ASN A 21 11.25 -76.73 -66.80
C ASN A 21 11.94 -76.05 -65.61
N LEU A 22 11.38 -76.14 -64.40
CA LEU A 22 11.91 -75.45 -63.22
C LEU A 22 13.10 -76.14 -62.56
N SER A 23 13.49 -77.35 -63.00
CA SER A 23 14.68 -78.05 -62.48
C SER A 23 15.86 -78.03 -63.46
N SER A 24 15.59 -78.07 -64.76
CA SER A 24 16.61 -78.17 -65.81
C SER A 24 16.64 -76.98 -66.78
N GLY A 25 15.63 -76.12 -66.73
CA GLY A 25 15.47 -74.99 -67.64
C GLY A 25 16.26 -73.73 -67.25
N PRO A 26 16.03 -72.62 -67.99
CA PRO A 26 16.72 -71.36 -67.79
C PRO A 26 16.42 -70.70 -66.44
N PHE A 27 15.23 -70.91 -65.88
CA PHE A 27 14.79 -70.29 -64.62
C PHE A 27 14.97 -71.18 -63.38
N ARG A 28 15.79 -72.23 -63.45
CA ARG A 28 16.01 -73.18 -62.34
C ARG A 28 16.57 -72.56 -61.06
N GLU A 29 17.30 -71.44 -61.18
CA GLU A 29 17.88 -70.70 -60.04
C GLU A 29 16.99 -69.54 -59.56
N ALA A 30 15.92 -69.24 -60.30
CA ALA A 30 15.00 -68.17 -59.94
C ALA A 30 14.20 -68.54 -58.70
N ASN A 31 13.73 -67.53 -57.98
CA ASN A 31 12.88 -67.70 -56.81
C ASN A 31 11.57 -68.46 -57.09
N ILE A 32 11.01 -68.41 -58.30
CA ILE A 32 9.86 -69.24 -58.68
C ILE A 32 10.17 -70.75 -58.61
N ALA A 33 11.38 -71.16 -59.00
CA ALA A 33 11.83 -72.55 -58.92
C ALA A 33 12.04 -72.97 -57.45
N LYS A 34 12.57 -72.07 -56.61
CA LYS A 34 12.69 -72.30 -55.16
C LYS A 34 11.33 -72.45 -54.50
N ALA A 35 10.35 -71.62 -54.86
CA ALA A 35 8.98 -71.72 -54.39
C ALA A 35 8.34 -73.06 -54.82
N PHE A 36 8.52 -73.45 -56.08
CA PHE A 36 8.08 -74.75 -56.60
C PHE A 36 8.69 -75.90 -55.81
N ASN A 37 10.03 -75.96 -55.70
CA ASN A 37 10.74 -77.05 -55.03
C ASN A 37 10.34 -77.17 -53.56
N SER A 38 10.17 -76.03 -52.87
CA SER A 38 9.76 -75.98 -51.47
C SER A 38 8.33 -76.49 -51.28
N ALA A 39 7.39 -76.14 -52.17
CA ALA A 39 6.03 -76.65 -52.10
C ALA A 39 5.92 -78.11 -52.59
N ASN A 40 6.74 -78.52 -53.56
CA ASN A 40 6.76 -79.87 -54.13
C ASN A 40 7.44 -80.91 -53.22
N VAL A 41 7.74 -80.58 -51.96
CA VAL A 41 8.12 -81.57 -50.94
C VAL A 41 7.11 -81.63 -49.80
N LEU A 42 6.13 -80.72 -49.76
CA LEU A 42 5.12 -80.68 -48.70
C LEU A 42 4.13 -81.84 -48.85
N GLU A 43 3.93 -82.58 -47.76
CA GLU A 43 2.94 -83.66 -47.68
C GLU A 43 1.55 -83.16 -47.27
N ASP A 44 1.47 -81.98 -46.63
CA ASP A 44 0.23 -81.33 -46.24
C ASP A 44 -0.45 -80.64 -47.44
N PRO A 45 -1.70 -80.98 -47.79
CA PRO A 45 -2.48 -80.28 -48.81
C PRO A 45 -2.70 -78.78 -48.53
N ASN A 46 -2.64 -78.36 -47.26
CA ASN A 46 -2.71 -76.95 -46.88
C ASN A 46 -1.32 -76.30 -46.70
N GLY A 47 -0.26 -77.04 -47.02
CA GLY A 47 1.11 -76.56 -46.94
C GLY A 47 1.31 -75.35 -47.85
N VAL A 48 2.03 -74.35 -47.35
CA VAL A 48 2.38 -73.14 -48.10
C VAL A 48 3.88 -72.92 -47.98
N ALA A 49 4.52 -72.68 -49.11
CA ALA A 49 5.91 -72.24 -49.18
C ALA A 49 5.96 -70.78 -49.66
N PHE A 50 6.70 -69.94 -48.96
CA PHE A 50 6.99 -68.57 -49.37
C PHE A 50 8.44 -68.46 -49.83
N THR A 51 8.66 -67.75 -50.93
CA THR A 51 9.99 -67.29 -51.35
C THR A 51 9.97 -65.78 -51.51
N ASP A 52 10.90 -65.12 -50.83
CA ASP A 52 11.04 -63.67 -50.78
C ASP A 52 11.42 -63.07 -52.15
N PHE A 53 11.40 -61.73 -52.19
CA PHE A 53 11.70 -60.93 -53.35
C PHE A 53 13.07 -61.23 -53.94
N GLN A 54 13.09 -61.51 -55.24
CA GLN A 54 14.30 -61.61 -56.05
C GLN A 54 13.99 -61.01 -57.43
N TYR A 55 14.99 -60.42 -58.09
CA TYR A 55 14.84 -59.99 -59.48
C TYR A 55 14.40 -61.16 -60.36
N TYR A 56 13.32 -60.97 -61.11
CA TYR A 56 12.71 -61.98 -61.93
C TYR A 56 12.69 -61.55 -63.39
N GLU A 57 13.59 -62.13 -64.19
CA GLU A 57 13.77 -61.83 -65.62
C GLU A 57 12.48 -61.90 -66.45
N PRO A 58 11.58 -62.89 -66.27
CA PRO A 58 10.31 -62.93 -67.01
C PRO A 58 9.41 -61.71 -66.78
N SER A 59 9.52 -61.07 -65.61
CA SER A 59 8.83 -59.82 -65.26
C SER A 59 9.72 -58.60 -65.48
N TYR A 60 10.50 -58.61 -66.56
CA TYR A 60 11.41 -57.53 -67.00
C TYR A 60 12.47 -57.16 -65.95
N GLY A 61 12.88 -58.12 -65.13
CA GLY A 61 13.87 -57.91 -64.07
C GLY A 61 13.31 -57.21 -62.84
N SER A 62 11.99 -57.05 -62.71
CA SER A 62 11.37 -56.49 -61.50
C SER A 62 11.54 -57.44 -60.30
N PRO A 63 11.64 -56.93 -59.06
CA PRO A 63 11.61 -57.76 -57.86
C PRO A 63 10.26 -58.45 -57.70
N GLU A 64 10.25 -59.78 -57.66
CA GLU A 64 9.03 -60.57 -57.45
C GLU A 64 9.17 -61.51 -56.26
N ALA A 65 8.07 -61.79 -55.55
CA ALA A 65 8.00 -62.80 -54.49
C ALA A 65 6.89 -63.81 -54.82
N PHE A 66 7.05 -65.06 -54.36
CA PHE A 66 6.15 -66.14 -54.73
C PHE A 66 5.65 -66.92 -53.52
N ILE A 67 4.37 -67.26 -53.55
CA ILE A 67 3.72 -68.19 -52.62
C ILE A 67 3.34 -69.44 -53.41
N ALA A 68 3.71 -70.62 -52.94
CA ALA A 68 3.44 -71.88 -53.60
C ALA A 68 2.73 -72.86 -52.66
N SER A 69 1.81 -73.66 -53.20
CA SER A 69 1.08 -74.69 -52.47
C SER A 69 0.89 -75.95 -53.33
N PRO A 70 1.12 -77.16 -52.79
CA PRO A 70 0.92 -78.40 -53.53
C PRO A 70 -0.56 -78.64 -53.85
N ILE A 71 -0.83 -79.21 -55.02
CA ILE A 71 -2.16 -79.64 -55.44
C ILE A 71 -2.21 -81.17 -55.39
N PHE A 72 -3.22 -81.71 -54.72
CA PHE A 72 -3.43 -83.15 -54.58
C PHE A 72 -4.73 -83.60 -55.24
N ASP A 73 -4.69 -84.79 -55.83
CA ASP A 73 -5.86 -85.61 -56.17
C ASP A 73 -5.84 -86.86 -55.27
N GLY A 74 -6.74 -86.88 -54.27
CA GLY A 74 -6.70 -87.85 -53.19
C GLY A 74 -5.39 -87.78 -52.40
N LYS A 75 -4.57 -88.84 -52.48
CA LYS A 75 -3.24 -88.90 -51.84
C LYS A 75 -2.08 -88.60 -52.80
N LYS A 76 -2.36 -88.44 -54.09
CA LYS A 76 -1.34 -88.21 -55.10
C LYS A 76 -1.17 -86.71 -55.30
N ARG A 77 0.06 -86.20 -55.14
CA ARG A 77 0.38 -84.84 -55.58
C ARG A 77 0.43 -84.82 -57.10
N ILE A 78 -0.32 -83.91 -57.71
CA ILE A 78 -0.43 -83.78 -59.17
C ILE A 78 0.18 -82.48 -59.69
N GLY A 79 0.49 -81.55 -58.79
CA GLY A 79 1.12 -80.30 -59.18
C GLY A 79 1.41 -79.38 -58.01
N VAL A 80 1.88 -78.19 -58.36
CA VAL A 80 2.05 -77.05 -57.45
C VAL A 80 1.38 -75.83 -58.07
N LEU A 81 0.54 -75.16 -57.28
CA LEU A 81 0.02 -73.83 -57.57
C LEU A 81 1.02 -72.80 -57.07
N ILE A 82 1.43 -71.86 -57.93
CA ILE A 82 2.28 -70.74 -57.53
C ILE A 82 1.54 -69.44 -57.81
N PHE A 83 1.58 -68.54 -56.85
CA PHE A 83 0.98 -67.22 -56.87
C PHE A 83 2.08 -66.18 -56.67
N GLN A 84 2.19 -65.24 -57.61
CA GLN A 84 3.06 -64.07 -57.49
C GLN A 84 2.43 -63.07 -56.52
N LEU A 85 3.17 -62.65 -55.50
CA LEU A 85 2.69 -61.71 -54.51
C LEU A 85 2.57 -60.31 -55.13
N SER A 86 1.40 -59.70 -55.02
CA SER A 86 1.15 -58.38 -55.62
C SER A 86 1.84 -57.27 -54.81
N VAL A 87 2.91 -56.72 -55.39
CA VAL A 87 3.58 -55.50 -54.89
C VAL A 87 2.59 -54.34 -54.75
N GLU A 88 1.70 -54.16 -55.73
CA GLU A 88 0.66 -53.13 -55.68
C GLU A 88 -0.23 -53.25 -54.45
N LYS A 89 -0.64 -54.47 -54.07
CA LYS A 89 -1.45 -54.68 -52.86
C LYS A 89 -0.67 -54.40 -51.58
N ILE A 90 0.60 -54.82 -51.51
CA ILE A 90 1.46 -54.48 -50.35
C ILE A 90 1.57 -52.96 -50.25
N ASN A 91 1.92 -52.28 -51.33
CA ASN A 91 2.08 -50.83 -51.36
C ASN A 91 0.78 -50.12 -51.02
N ALA A 92 -0.36 -50.57 -51.54
CA ALA A 92 -1.66 -49.99 -51.21
C ALA A 92 -1.98 -50.11 -49.71
N ILE A 93 -1.57 -51.19 -49.04
CA ILE A 93 -1.73 -51.34 -47.59
C ILE A 93 -0.75 -50.42 -46.85
N MET A 94 0.53 -50.42 -47.24
CA MET A 94 1.58 -49.61 -46.60
C MET A 94 1.38 -48.10 -46.78
N THR A 95 0.76 -47.70 -47.88
CA THR A 95 0.53 -46.30 -48.23
C THR A 95 -0.95 -45.92 -48.17
N GLY A 96 -1.84 -46.75 -47.60
CA GLY A 96 -3.27 -46.40 -47.53
C GLY A 96 -3.92 -46.06 -48.89
N GLY A 97 -3.35 -46.59 -49.98
CA GLY A 97 -3.77 -46.29 -51.35
C GLY A 97 -3.59 -44.84 -51.83
N GLY A 98 -2.78 -44.02 -51.15
CA GLY A 98 -2.64 -42.59 -51.47
C GLY A 98 -3.23 -41.64 -50.43
N SER A 99 -4.04 -42.14 -49.50
CA SER A 99 -4.81 -41.34 -48.52
C SER A 99 -4.04 -41.05 -47.22
N TRP A 100 -2.76 -40.73 -47.32
CA TRP A 100 -1.79 -40.82 -46.21
C TRP A 100 -2.13 -39.90 -45.04
N GLN A 101 -2.58 -38.69 -45.35
CA GLN A 101 -3.01 -37.71 -44.36
C GLN A 101 -4.30 -38.14 -43.66
N GLU A 102 -5.24 -38.76 -44.38
CA GLU A 102 -6.51 -39.25 -43.83
C GLU A 102 -6.29 -40.49 -42.95
N ASP A 103 -5.31 -41.32 -43.30
CA ASP A 103 -4.90 -42.51 -42.56
C ASP A 103 -3.99 -42.22 -41.35
N GLY A 104 -3.72 -40.93 -41.09
CA GLY A 104 -2.98 -40.51 -39.89
C GLY A 104 -1.45 -40.54 -40.03
N LEU A 105 -0.93 -40.71 -41.24
CA LEU A 105 0.51 -40.57 -41.52
C LEU A 105 0.94 -39.10 -41.68
N GLY A 106 0.01 -38.15 -41.72
CA GLY A 106 0.34 -36.73 -41.79
C GLY A 106 1.13 -36.33 -43.04
N LEU A 107 1.88 -35.25 -42.95
CA LEU A 107 2.65 -34.67 -44.05
C LEU A 107 3.96 -35.40 -44.31
N SER A 108 4.56 -36.01 -43.28
CA SER A 108 5.89 -36.62 -43.36
C SER A 108 5.91 -38.10 -43.01
N GLY A 109 4.83 -38.69 -42.51
CA GLY A 109 4.88 -40.05 -42.00
C GLY A 109 4.82 -41.11 -43.10
N GLU A 110 5.50 -42.24 -42.91
CA GLU A 110 5.47 -43.35 -43.85
C GLU A 110 5.41 -44.68 -43.13
N THR A 111 4.98 -45.72 -43.84
CA THR A 111 5.03 -47.09 -43.35
C THR A 111 5.63 -47.98 -44.43
N TYR A 112 6.56 -48.85 -44.05
CA TYR A 112 7.26 -49.71 -44.99
C TYR A 112 7.72 -51.02 -44.34
N LEU A 113 8.06 -51.99 -45.20
CA LEU A 113 8.54 -53.32 -44.81
C LEU A 113 10.03 -53.47 -45.10
N VAL A 114 10.77 -54.10 -44.21
CA VAL A 114 12.22 -54.39 -44.37
C VAL A 114 12.47 -55.87 -44.05
N ALA A 115 13.26 -56.56 -44.87
CA ALA A 115 13.61 -57.97 -44.62
C ALA A 115 14.97 -58.12 -43.91
N PRO A 116 15.41 -59.34 -43.54
CA PRO A 116 16.68 -59.56 -42.83
C PRO A 116 17.94 -59.15 -43.59
N ASP A 117 17.82 -58.93 -44.91
CA ASP A 117 18.88 -58.33 -45.73
C ASP A 117 18.96 -56.80 -45.62
N PHE A 118 18.15 -56.21 -44.74
CA PHE A 118 17.97 -54.77 -44.53
C PHE A 118 17.47 -54.00 -45.75
N HIS A 119 16.92 -54.65 -46.77
CA HIS A 119 16.34 -53.97 -47.92
C HIS A 119 14.81 -53.94 -47.86
N MET A 120 14.22 -52.88 -48.41
CA MET A 120 12.77 -52.71 -48.42
C MET A 120 12.04 -53.83 -49.18
N ARG A 121 10.83 -54.16 -48.73
CA ARG A 121 9.84 -55.07 -49.36
C ARG A 121 8.55 -54.37 -49.76
N SER A 122 8.51 -53.06 -49.58
CA SER A 122 7.48 -52.16 -50.07
C SER A 122 8.13 -50.93 -50.71
N VAL A 123 7.38 -50.21 -51.51
CA VAL A 123 7.83 -48.95 -52.10
C VAL A 123 7.78 -47.84 -51.05
N SER A 124 8.84 -47.04 -50.95
CA SER A 124 8.89 -45.85 -50.09
C SER A 124 7.80 -44.86 -50.50
N ARG A 125 7.15 -44.26 -49.49
CA ARG A 125 6.19 -43.18 -49.65
C ARG A 125 6.79 -42.05 -50.51
N PHE A 126 8.01 -41.64 -50.19
CA PHE A 126 8.67 -40.50 -50.82
C PHE A 126 9.04 -40.74 -52.28
N LEU A 127 9.34 -41.99 -52.66
CA LEU A 127 9.53 -42.33 -54.07
C LEU A 127 8.25 -42.11 -54.89
N THR A 128 7.09 -42.21 -54.26
CA THR A 128 5.77 -42.04 -54.90
C THR A 128 5.30 -40.57 -54.88
N GLU A 129 5.43 -39.87 -53.74
CA GLU A 129 4.93 -38.48 -53.58
C GLU A 129 5.88 -37.41 -54.11
N ASP A 130 7.18 -37.55 -53.84
CA ASP A 130 8.20 -36.60 -54.28
C ASP A 130 9.47 -37.33 -54.75
N PRO A 131 9.43 -38.03 -55.91
CA PRO A 131 10.59 -38.72 -56.44
C PRO A 131 11.84 -37.83 -56.56
N PRO A 132 11.76 -36.57 -57.06
CA PRO A 132 12.92 -35.67 -57.08
C PRO A 132 13.55 -35.46 -55.70
N GLY A 133 12.74 -35.13 -54.68
CA GLY A 133 13.22 -34.93 -53.32
C GLY A 133 13.80 -36.20 -52.68
N TYR A 134 13.16 -37.34 -52.91
CA TYR A 134 13.65 -38.65 -52.49
C TYR A 134 15.05 -38.94 -53.04
N PHE A 135 15.25 -38.80 -54.35
CA PHE A 135 16.56 -39.03 -54.96
C PHE A 135 17.61 -38.03 -54.52
N ASP A 136 17.25 -36.77 -54.27
CA ASP A 136 18.16 -35.76 -53.73
C ASP A 136 18.60 -36.08 -52.29
N ALA A 137 17.69 -36.60 -51.45
CA ALA A 137 18.03 -37.06 -50.11
C ALA A 137 19.05 -38.21 -50.16
N LEU A 138 18.80 -39.23 -50.99
CA LEU A 138 19.71 -40.36 -51.15
C LEU A 138 21.11 -39.96 -51.65
N ARG A 139 21.18 -39.01 -52.60
CA ARG A 139 22.48 -38.47 -53.08
C ARG A 139 23.26 -37.80 -51.95
N LYS A 140 22.60 -37.03 -51.10
CA LYS A 140 23.25 -36.34 -49.96
C LYS A 140 23.82 -37.32 -48.94
N LEU A 141 23.20 -38.50 -48.81
CA LEU A 141 23.64 -39.58 -47.93
C LEU A 141 24.71 -40.48 -48.58
N GLY A 142 25.11 -40.21 -49.82
CA GLY A 142 26.19 -40.93 -50.51
C GLY A 142 25.77 -42.25 -51.15
N TYR A 143 24.48 -42.44 -51.47
CA TYR A 143 24.03 -43.59 -52.25
C TYR A 143 24.69 -43.61 -53.64
N GLN A 144 25.03 -44.81 -54.12
CA GLN A 144 25.65 -44.99 -55.44
C GLN A 144 24.70 -44.55 -56.55
N SER A 145 25.21 -43.80 -57.53
CA SER A 145 24.42 -43.28 -58.65
C SER A 145 23.71 -44.38 -59.44
N GLU A 146 24.36 -45.54 -59.62
CA GLU A 146 23.78 -46.71 -60.31
C GLU A 146 22.51 -47.20 -59.61
N LYS A 147 22.54 -47.39 -58.28
CA LYS A 147 21.35 -47.80 -57.52
C LYS A 147 20.21 -46.79 -57.60
N ILE A 148 20.53 -45.49 -57.62
CA ILE A 148 19.53 -44.42 -57.78
C ILE A 148 18.91 -44.45 -59.18
N GLU A 149 19.71 -44.75 -60.21
CA GLU A 149 19.22 -44.94 -61.57
C GLU A 149 18.36 -46.20 -61.69
N ASP A 150 18.73 -47.30 -61.03
CA ASP A 150 17.93 -48.52 -60.97
C ASP A 150 16.57 -48.26 -60.32
N MET A 151 16.54 -47.58 -59.17
CA MET A 151 15.28 -47.20 -58.50
C MET A 151 14.39 -46.35 -59.41
N ARG A 152 15.00 -45.46 -60.20
CA ARG A 152 14.29 -44.61 -61.17
C ARG A 152 13.76 -45.41 -62.36
N ASN A 153 14.56 -46.33 -62.89
CA ASN A 153 14.22 -47.13 -64.07
C ASN A 153 13.14 -48.16 -63.76
N PHE A 154 13.25 -48.84 -62.61
CA PHE A 154 12.28 -49.83 -62.16
C PHE A 154 11.10 -49.22 -61.41
N GLY A 155 11.19 -47.97 -60.98
CA GLY A 155 10.13 -47.29 -60.22
C GLY A 155 9.85 -47.95 -58.86
N THR A 156 10.86 -48.52 -58.22
CA THR A 156 10.71 -49.27 -56.96
C THR A 156 11.91 -49.05 -56.04
N SER A 157 11.65 -49.09 -54.72
CA SER A 157 12.69 -49.16 -53.69
C SER A 157 12.93 -50.59 -53.19
N ILE A 158 12.11 -51.56 -53.62
CA ILE A 158 12.20 -52.96 -53.19
C ILE A 158 13.55 -53.55 -53.63
N LEU A 159 14.24 -54.24 -52.72
CA LEU A 159 15.64 -54.72 -52.86
C LEU A 159 16.72 -53.65 -53.09
N LEU A 160 16.36 -52.39 -53.35
CA LEU A 160 17.29 -51.33 -53.72
C LEU A 160 17.57 -50.37 -52.55
N GLN A 161 16.56 -50.08 -51.73
CA GLN A 161 16.67 -49.19 -50.59
C GLN A 161 17.09 -49.99 -49.35
N GLU A 162 18.32 -49.78 -48.92
CA GLU A 162 18.83 -50.28 -47.64
C GLU A 162 18.28 -49.42 -46.49
N VAL A 163 17.78 -50.07 -45.45
CA VAL A 163 17.27 -49.46 -44.22
C VAL A 163 17.87 -50.20 -43.04
N ARG A 164 19.07 -49.79 -42.64
CA ARG A 164 19.78 -50.34 -41.49
C ARG A 164 19.76 -49.37 -40.32
N THR A 165 18.56 -49.15 -39.77
CA THR A 165 18.30 -48.27 -38.64
C THR A 165 18.16 -49.08 -37.35
N ASN A 166 18.17 -48.40 -36.20
CA ASN A 166 17.91 -49.06 -34.91
C ASN A 166 16.53 -49.77 -34.92
N SER A 167 15.52 -49.15 -35.52
CA SER A 167 14.18 -49.72 -35.67
C SER A 167 14.16 -51.01 -36.49
N SER A 168 14.84 -51.04 -37.65
CA SER A 168 14.87 -52.24 -38.48
C SER A 168 15.65 -53.38 -37.82
N ILE A 169 16.77 -53.08 -37.15
CA ILE A 169 17.54 -54.07 -36.39
C ILE A 169 16.68 -54.68 -35.29
N GLN A 170 16.06 -53.85 -34.44
CA GLN A 170 15.28 -54.33 -33.31
C GLN A 170 14.03 -55.12 -33.75
N ALA A 171 13.30 -54.64 -34.77
CA ALA A 171 12.15 -55.37 -35.29
C ALA A 171 12.54 -56.73 -35.87
N LEU A 172 13.64 -56.83 -36.61
CA LEU A 172 14.14 -58.10 -37.15
C LEU A 172 14.64 -59.06 -36.06
N GLU A 173 15.13 -58.54 -34.94
CA GLU A 173 15.45 -59.31 -33.73
C GLU A 173 14.20 -59.74 -32.94
N GLY A 174 13.02 -59.30 -33.36
CA GLY A 174 11.74 -59.68 -32.78
C GLY A 174 11.22 -58.74 -31.68
N ILE A 175 11.75 -57.51 -31.61
CA ILE A 175 11.37 -56.50 -30.61
C ILE A 175 10.33 -55.56 -31.23
N THR A 176 9.24 -55.32 -30.50
CA THR A 176 8.25 -54.28 -30.81
C THR A 176 8.54 -53.05 -29.96
N GLY A 177 8.59 -51.88 -30.56
CA GLY A 177 8.96 -50.66 -29.85
C GLY A 177 8.65 -49.37 -30.59
N THR A 178 8.85 -48.26 -29.88
CA THR A 178 8.81 -46.91 -30.43
C THR A 178 10.03 -46.16 -29.92
N ASP A 179 10.75 -45.49 -30.80
CA ASP A 179 11.95 -44.74 -30.45
C ASP A 179 12.12 -43.51 -31.36
N VAL A 180 12.89 -42.53 -30.92
CA VAL A 180 13.32 -41.41 -31.75
C VAL A 180 14.67 -41.76 -32.37
N ILE A 181 14.69 -41.93 -33.69
CA ILE A 181 15.87 -42.37 -34.42
C ILE A 181 16.12 -41.48 -35.64
N GLU A 182 17.27 -41.66 -36.27
CA GLU A 182 17.52 -41.15 -37.62
C GLU A 182 17.13 -42.22 -38.64
N ASP A 183 16.25 -41.87 -39.58
CA ASP A 183 15.75 -42.78 -40.61
C ASP A 183 16.77 -43.00 -41.76
N TYR A 184 16.37 -43.77 -42.78
CA TYR A 184 17.23 -44.00 -43.96
C TYR A 184 17.46 -42.75 -44.83
N ARG A 185 16.74 -41.65 -44.56
CA ARG A 185 16.90 -40.33 -45.22
C ARG A 185 17.78 -39.38 -44.42
N GLY A 186 18.26 -39.77 -43.23
CA GLY A 186 19.02 -38.90 -42.34
C GLY A 186 18.14 -37.91 -41.56
N VAL A 187 16.85 -38.19 -41.43
CA VAL A 187 15.87 -37.32 -40.76
C VAL A 187 15.52 -37.90 -39.40
N SER A 188 15.46 -37.03 -38.38
CA SER A 188 15.02 -37.42 -37.03
C SER A 188 13.52 -37.70 -37.03
N VAL A 189 13.15 -38.97 -36.83
CA VAL A 189 11.77 -39.46 -36.86
C VAL A 189 11.37 -40.10 -35.53
N LEU A 190 10.08 -40.05 -35.21
CA LEU A 190 9.47 -40.94 -34.23
C LEU A 190 9.09 -42.22 -34.97
N SER A 191 9.81 -43.30 -34.70
CA SER A 191 9.68 -44.58 -35.41
C SER A 191 9.04 -45.61 -34.49
N SER A 192 7.95 -46.23 -34.95
CA SER A 192 7.32 -47.39 -34.33
C SER A 192 7.53 -48.62 -35.20
N TYR A 193 7.97 -49.72 -34.61
CA TYR A 193 8.42 -50.89 -35.34
C TYR A 193 8.03 -52.20 -34.67
N GLU A 194 7.75 -53.23 -35.46
CA GLU A 194 7.35 -54.56 -35.00
C GLU A 194 7.75 -55.67 -36.00
N PRO A 195 8.16 -56.87 -35.54
CA PRO A 195 8.28 -58.04 -36.40
C PRO A 195 6.94 -58.53 -36.97
N ILE A 196 6.86 -58.70 -38.29
CA ILE A 196 5.86 -59.53 -38.96
C ILE A 196 6.46 -60.91 -39.25
N ARG A 197 5.92 -61.95 -38.60
CA ARG A 197 6.33 -63.34 -38.79
C ARG A 197 5.32 -64.11 -39.62
N PHE A 198 5.79 -64.80 -40.66
CA PHE A 198 4.96 -65.67 -41.50
C PHE A 198 5.79 -66.84 -42.04
N GLY A 199 5.37 -68.07 -41.74
CA GLY A 199 6.22 -69.24 -41.95
C GLY A 199 7.54 -69.10 -41.19
N ASP A 200 8.65 -69.38 -41.87
CA ASP A 200 10.01 -69.21 -41.33
C ASP A 200 10.61 -67.81 -41.62
N HIS A 201 9.80 -66.89 -42.18
CA HIS A 201 10.25 -65.56 -42.58
C HIS A 201 9.85 -64.51 -41.54
N THR A 202 10.72 -63.52 -41.36
CA THR A 202 10.48 -62.36 -40.52
C THR A 202 10.80 -61.10 -41.31
N TRP A 203 9.83 -60.21 -41.43
CA TRP A 203 10.04 -58.84 -41.90
C TRP A 203 9.83 -57.87 -40.75
N ALA A 204 10.48 -56.72 -40.78
CA ALA A 204 10.18 -55.59 -39.93
C ALA A 204 9.12 -54.72 -40.59
N LEU A 205 8.04 -54.44 -39.88
CA LEU A 205 7.12 -53.36 -40.17
C LEU A 205 7.59 -52.12 -39.44
N ILE A 206 7.75 -51.02 -40.16
CA ILE A 206 8.24 -49.76 -39.60
C ILE A 206 7.28 -48.66 -40.05
N SER A 207 6.82 -47.86 -39.09
CA SER A 207 5.95 -46.70 -39.29
C SER A 207 6.59 -45.50 -38.62
N GLU A 208 6.89 -44.45 -39.39
CA GLU A 208 7.70 -43.31 -38.94
C GLU A 208 7.00 -42.00 -39.26
N ILE A 209 7.30 -40.95 -38.49
CA ILE A 209 6.87 -39.57 -38.75
C ILE A 209 7.97 -38.62 -38.31
N ASP A 210 8.20 -37.52 -39.05
CA ASP A 210 9.25 -36.57 -38.69
C ASP A 210 8.97 -35.99 -37.29
N THR A 211 9.99 -35.96 -36.44
CA THR A 211 9.88 -35.41 -35.08
C THR A 211 9.40 -33.96 -35.07
N ALA A 212 9.77 -33.18 -36.10
CA ALA A 212 9.32 -31.80 -36.27
C ALA A 212 7.80 -31.70 -36.43
N GLU A 213 7.17 -32.64 -37.16
CA GLU A 213 5.71 -32.69 -37.31
C GLU A 213 5.06 -33.25 -36.04
N ALA A 214 5.54 -34.39 -35.55
CA ALA A 214 4.98 -35.09 -34.39
C ALA A 214 4.94 -34.21 -33.13
N PHE A 215 5.98 -33.40 -32.90
CA PHE A 215 6.09 -32.52 -31.73
C PHE A 215 5.72 -31.06 -32.01
N ALA A 216 5.33 -30.68 -33.24
CA ALA A 216 4.88 -29.31 -33.54
C ALA A 216 3.77 -28.82 -32.58
N PRO A 217 2.73 -29.63 -32.24
CA PRO A 217 1.71 -29.21 -31.29
C PRO A 217 2.27 -28.93 -29.88
N VAL A 218 3.27 -29.72 -29.45
CA VAL A 218 3.92 -29.57 -28.13
C VAL A 218 4.73 -28.28 -28.08
N VAL A 219 5.48 -27.98 -29.15
CA VAL A 219 6.25 -26.72 -29.25
C VAL A 219 5.31 -25.51 -29.28
N ALA A 220 4.20 -25.57 -30.03
CA ALA A 220 3.20 -24.52 -30.06
C ALA A 220 2.55 -24.27 -28.69
N LEU A 221 2.22 -25.35 -27.96
CA LEU A 221 1.71 -25.26 -26.59
C LEU A 221 2.75 -24.61 -25.65
N GLY A 222 4.03 -24.97 -25.78
CA GLY A 222 5.12 -24.36 -25.01
C GLY A 222 5.20 -22.84 -25.19
N TRP A 223 5.13 -22.36 -26.43
CA TRP A 223 5.08 -20.92 -26.72
C TRP A 223 3.82 -20.25 -26.15
N ALA A 224 2.65 -20.89 -26.29
CA ALA A 224 1.40 -20.36 -25.74
C ALA A 224 1.45 -20.21 -24.20
N LEU A 225 1.98 -21.21 -23.49
CA LEU A 225 2.17 -21.18 -22.04
C LEU A 225 3.20 -20.13 -21.62
N GLY A 226 4.31 -20.01 -22.36
CA GLY A 226 5.33 -19.00 -22.12
C GLY A 226 4.79 -17.57 -22.25
N LEU A 227 4.10 -17.27 -23.35
CA LEU A 227 3.47 -15.97 -23.59
C LEU A 227 2.42 -15.63 -22.53
N SER A 228 1.58 -16.61 -22.18
CA SER A 228 0.56 -16.45 -21.14
C SER A 228 1.19 -16.15 -19.78
N SER A 229 2.30 -16.81 -19.44
CA SER A 229 3.03 -16.59 -18.17
C SER A 229 3.61 -15.18 -18.10
N VAL A 230 4.20 -14.69 -19.19
CA VAL A 230 4.73 -13.32 -19.29
C VAL A 230 3.60 -12.29 -19.17
N LEU A 231 2.47 -12.53 -19.83
CA LEU A 231 1.29 -11.67 -19.73
C LEU A 231 0.77 -11.59 -18.29
N ILE A 232 0.61 -12.75 -17.63
CA ILE A 232 0.16 -12.82 -16.23
C ILE A 232 1.13 -12.04 -15.33
N ALA A 233 2.44 -12.21 -15.50
CA ALA A 233 3.44 -11.48 -14.72
C ALA A 233 3.34 -9.96 -14.93
N MET A 234 3.18 -9.49 -16.18
CA MET A 234 3.00 -8.06 -16.47
C MET A 234 1.73 -7.50 -15.84
N VAL A 235 0.61 -8.23 -15.92
CA VAL A 235 -0.66 -7.83 -15.29
C VAL A 235 -0.49 -7.74 -13.77
N LEU A 236 0.20 -8.69 -13.16
CA LEU A 236 0.42 -8.73 -11.71
C LEU A 236 1.29 -7.55 -11.25
N VAL A 237 2.33 -7.19 -12.02
CA VAL A 237 3.15 -5.99 -11.78
C VAL A 237 2.33 -4.72 -11.92
N ALA A 238 1.50 -4.60 -12.96
CA ALA A 238 0.64 -3.43 -13.18
C ALA A 238 -0.39 -3.26 -12.06
N VAL A 239 -1.08 -4.33 -11.65
CA VAL A 239 -2.03 -4.32 -10.53
C VAL A 239 -1.33 -3.94 -9.23
N SER A 240 -0.13 -4.47 -8.98
CA SER A 240 0.67 -4.12 -7.79
C SER A 240 1.08 -2.64 -7.77
N ALA A 241 1.49 -2.09 -8.91
CA ALA A 241 1.82 -0.67 -9.04
C ALA A 241 0.62 0.24 -8.78
N VAL A 242 -0.54 -0.08 -9.37
CA VAL A 242 -1.79 0.66 -9.13
C VAL A 242 -2.23 0.57 -7.67
N GLY A 243 -2.12 -0.61 -7.04
CA GLY A 243 -2.42 -0.79 -5.62
C GLY A 243 -1.48 0.00 -4.70
N ALA A 244 -0.20 0.11 -5.06
CA ALA A 244 0.76 0.92 -4.30
C ALA A 244 0.37 2.41 -4.30
N GLU A 245 -0.01 2.95 -5.45
CA GLU A 245 -0.42 4.36 -5.58
C GLU A 245 -1.78 4.63 -4.95
N ARG A 246 -2.76 3.74 -5.12
CA ARG A 246 -4.14 4.01 -4.67
C ARG A 246 -4.43 3.62 -3.23
N ILE A 247 -3.68 2.68 -2.66
CA ILE A 247 -3.94 2.17 -1.30
C ILE A 247 -2.75 2.47 -0.37
N THR A 248 -1.55 2.07 -0.76
CA THR A 248 -0.39 2.12 0.15
C THR A 248 0.07 3.56 0.43
N ALA A 249 0.14 4.42 -0.60
CA ALA A 249 0.60 5.80 -0.45
C ALA A 249 -0.32 6.66 0.44
N PRO A 250 -1.67 6.65 0.29
CA PRO A 250 -2.57 7.35 1.19
C PRO A 250 -2.47 6.87 2.65
N ILE A 251 -2.39 5.55 2.87
CA ILE A 251 -2.25 4.98 4.22
C ILE A 251 -0.96 5.46 4.89
N LYS A 252 0.17 5.46 4.16
CA LYS A 252 1.44 5.96 4.69
C LYS A 252 1.36 7.45 5.03
N THR A 253 0.73 8.25 4.18
CA THR A 253 0.53 9.69 4.41
C THR A 253 -0.29 9.95 5.67
N LEU A 254 -1.38 9.18 5.88
CA LEU A 254 -2.19 9.26 7.09
C LEU A 254 -1.41 8.84 8.34
N ALA A 255 -0.61 7.78 8.25
CA ALA A 255 0.23 7.32 9.35
C ALA A 255 1.26 8.39 9.76
N ASP A 256 1.96 8.99 8.78
CA ASP A 256 2.93 10.05 9.02
C ASP A 256 2.27 11.31 9.61
N ALA A 257 1.08 11.69 9.12
CA ALA A 257 0.33 12.82 9.67
C ALA A 257 -0.14 12.57 11.10
N THR A 258 -0.55 11.34 11.41
CA THR A 258 -0.98 10.95 12.76
C THR A 258 0.19 11.00 13.76
N ASP A 259 1.39 10.56 13.36
CA ASP A 259 2.60 10.68 14.18
C ASP A 259 2.98 12.14 14.44
N ARG A 260 2.92 12.99 13.41
CA ARG A 260 3.14 14.44 13.54
C ARG A 260 2.13 15.10 14.48
N LEU A 261 0.86 14.72 14.37
CA LEU A 261 -0.19 15.18 15.27
C LEU A 261 0.09 14.79 16.73
N GLY A 262 0.54 13.55 16.96
CA GLY A 262 0.98 13.07 18.27
C GLY A 262 2.16 13.87 18.86
N LYS A 263 3.05 14.37 18.00
CA LYS A 263 4.18 15.25 18.37
C LYS A 263 3.77 16.72 18.57
N GLY A 264 2.49 17.05 18.38
CA GLY A 264 1.92 18.36 18.68
C GLY A 264 1.72 19.29 17.49
N ASP A 265 2.07 18.85 16.28
CA ASP A 265 1.80 19.56 15.02
C ASP A 265 0.30 19.48 14.71
N ARG A 266 -0.40 20.60 14.81
CA ARG A 266 -1.87 20.67 14.67
C ARG A 266 -2.31 21.54 13.48
N ASP A 267 -1.36 22.01 12.67
CA ASP A 267 -1.63 22.70 11.40
C ASP A 267 -1.43 21.72 10.25
N LEU A 268 -2.14 20.59 10.35
CA LEU A 268 -2.12 19.52 9.38
C LEU A 268 -3.47 19.48 8.68
N GLU A 269 -3.43 19.52 7.36
CA GLU A 269 -4.60 19.26 6.52
C GLU A 269 -4.15 18.35 5.38
N LEU A 270 -4.79 17.19 5.28
CA LEU A 270 -4.50 16.23 4.23
C LEU A 270 -5.52 16.38 3.10
N PRO A 271 -5.09 16.41 1.82
CA PRO A 271 -6.02 16.43 0.71
C PRO A 271 -6.80 15.11 0.63
N VAL A 272 -8.12 15.20 0.53
CA VAL A 272 -8.98 14.02 0.30
C VAL A 272 -8.87 13.64 -1.17
N THR A 273 -8.10 12.60 -1.47
CA THR A 273 -7.76 12.16 -2.84
C THR A 273 -8.62 11.01 -3.35
N SER A 274 -9.40 10.36 -2.48
CA SER A 274 -10.29 9.24 -2.82
C SER A 274 -11.71 9.48 -2.33
N GLN A 275 -12.68 8.79 -2.93
CA GLN A 275 -14.09 8.78 -2.53
C GLN A 275 -14.50 7.46 -1.84
N ASP A 276 -13.53 6.64 -1.48
CA ASP A 276 -13.71 5.37 -0.77
C ASP A 276 -13.54 5.54 0.75
N GLU A 277 -13.36 4.42 1.46
CA GLU A 277 -13.13 4.39 2.90
C GLU A 277 -11.86 5.14 3.32
N LEU A 278 -10.81 5.21 2.48
CA LEU A 278 -9.60 5.97 2.77
C LEU A 278 -9.85 7.47 2.66
N GLY A 279 -10.69 7.88 1.70
CA GLY A 279 -11.19 9.25 1.59
C GLY A 279 -11.94 9.69 2.84
N HIS A 280 -12.90 8.88 3.27
CA HIS A 280 -13.67 9.11 4.50
C HIS A 280 -12.78 9.17 5.75
N LEU A 281 -11.79 8.27 5.87
CA LEU A 281 -10.84 8.29 7.00
C LEU A 281 -10.00 9.57 7.02
N THR A 282 -9.58 10.05 5.84
CA THR A 282 -8.83 11.32 5.70
C THR A 282 -9.68 12.51 6.15
N GLN A 283 -10.96 12.53 5.77
CA GLN A 283 -11.88 13.59 6.20
C GLN A 283 -12.08 13.59 7.73
N ASN A 284 -12.35 12.42 8.32
CA ASN A 284 -12.50 12.30 9.78
C ASN A 284 -11.22 12.71 10.54
N PHE A 285 -10.05 12.40 9.99
CA PHE A 285 -8.78 12.85 10.53
C PHE A 285 -8.68 14.38 10.52
N ASN A 286 -8.97 15.03 9.39
CA ASN A 286 -8.96 16.50 9.29
C ASN A 286 -9.95 17.15 10.27
N GLU A 287 -11.18 16.61 10.39
CA GLU A 287 -12.17 17.10 11.35
C GLU A 287 -11.66 16.99 12.80
N MET A 288 -10.98 15.90 13.15
CA MET A 288 -10.34 15.75 14.46
C MET A 288 -9.26 16.81 14.70
N VAL A 289 -8.40 17.09 13.70
CA VAL A 289 -7.36 18.12 13.81
C VAL A 289 -7.97 19.50 14.05
N VAL A 290 -9.02 19.86 13.30
CA VAL A 290 -9.78 21.12 13.46
C VAL A 290 -10.40 21.21 14.85
N ASN A 291 -11.03 20.13 15.34
CA ASN A 291 -11.63 20.09 16.67
C ASN A 291 -10.60 20.30 17.78
N LEU A 292 -9.43 19.65 17.69
CA LEU A 292 -8.33 19.81 18.65
C LEU A 292 -7.78 21.23 18.67
N ARG A 293 -7.60 21.84 17.49
CA ARG A 293 -7.16 23.24 17.37
C ARG A 293 -8.16 24.20 18.01
N THR A 294 -9.44 24.01 17.70
CA THR A 294 -10.54 24.82 18.24
C THR A 294 -10.64 24.69 19.76
N GLN A 295 -10.59 23.47 20.30
CA GLN A 295 -10.62 23.24 21.75
C GLN A 295 -9.48 23.96 22.48
N ARG A 296 -8.27 23.92 21.93
CA ARG A 296 -7.12 24.61 22.52
C ARG A 296 -7.32 26.13 22.53
N GLN A 297 -7.77 26.71 21.42
CA GLN A 297 -8.05 28.15 21.35
C GLN A 297 -9.11 28.55 22.38
N VAL A 298 -10.17 27.75 22.54
CA VAL A 298 -11.20 27.99 23.56
C VAL A 298 -10.62 27.91 24.98
N ILE A 299 -9.73 26.95 25.25
CA ILE A 299 -9.06 26.81 26.55
C ILE A 299 -8.15 28.01 26.82
N GLU A 300 -7.33 28.42 25.85
CA GLU A 300 -6.44 29.59 25.97
C GLU A 300 -7.24 30.87 26.19
N GLN A 301 -8.35 31.05 25.45
CA GLN A 301 -9.26 32.17 25.65
C GLN A 301 -9.87 32.15 27.06
N LYS A 302 -10.42 31.02 27.51
CA LYS A 302 -10.99 30.89 28.86
C LYS A 302 -9.96 31.14 29.96
N ASN A 303 -8.73 30.64 29.79
CA ASN A 303 -7.65 30.89 30.74
C ASN A 303 -7.29 32.38 30.80
N SER A 304 -7.24 33.06 29.65
CA SER A 304 -7.02 34.50 29.59
C SER A 304 -8.16 35.29 30.23
N GLU A 305 -9.42 34.92 29.99
CA GLU A 305 -10.59 35.56 30.59
C GLU A 305 -10.60 35.37 32.12
N ASN A 306 -10.34 34.15 32.59
CA ASN A 306 -10.22 33.84 34.01
C ASN A 306 -9.08 34.64 34.67
N ALA A 307 -7.93 34.77 34.01
CA ALA A 307 -6.81 35.56 34.52
C ALA A 307 -7.18 37.05 34.67
N LYS A 308 -7.84 37.64 33.68
CA LYS A 308 -8.31 39.04 33.73
C LYS A 308 -9.31 39.27 34.86
N LEU A 309 -10.28 38.36 35.04
CA LEU A 309 -11.27 38.48 36.10
C LEU A 309 -10.64 38.38 37.50
N LEU A 310 -9.62 37.54 37.68
CA LEU A 310 -8.91 37.42 38.95
C LEU A 310 -8.14 38.70 39.29
N LEU A 311 -7.49 39.31 38.31
CA LEU A 311 -6.71 40.55 38.46
C LEU A 311 -7.58 41.78 38.73
N ASN A 312 -8.87 41.75 38.39
CA ASN A 312 -9.82 42.81 38.75
C ASN A 312 -10.24 42.78 40.24
N ILE A 313 -9.95 41.69 40.96
CA ILE A 313 -10.37 41.48 42.35
C ILE A 313 -9.18 41.48 43.30
N LEU A 314 -8.02 40.99 42.84
CA LEU A 314 -6.82 40.85 43.63
C LEU A 314 -5.64 41.52 42.91
N PRO A 315 -4.74 42.20 43.65
CA PRO A 315 -3.49 42.66 43.08
C PRO A 315 -2.69 41.51 42.46
N GLU A 316 -1.95 41.78 41.38
CA GLU A 316 -1.24 40.76 40.60
C GLU A 316 -0.34 39.82 41.45
N PRO A 317 0.49 40.33 42.39
CA PRO A 317 1.32 39.46 43.23
C PRO A 317 0.49 38.51 44.13
N ILE A 318 -0.69 38.95 44.56
CA ILE A 318 -1.60 38.19 45.42
C ILE A 318 -2.37 37.15 44.58
N ALA A 319 -2.78 37.52 43.37
CA ALA A 319 -3.45 36.62 42.44
C ALA A 319 -2.57 35.43 42.03
N GLU A 320 -1.27 35.65 41.78
CA GLU A 320 -0.33 34.57 41.44
C GLU A 320 -0.08 33.61 42.61
N ARG A 321 0.06 34.14 43.82
CA ARG A 321 0.17 33.31 45.05
C ARG A 321 -1.06 32.43 45.24
N LEU A 322 -2.25 32.98 45.03
CA LEU A 322 -3.50 32.21 45.10
C LEU A 322 -3.58 31.14 44.01
N LYS A 323 -3.20 31.45 42.76
CA LYS A 323 -3.11 30.46 41.65
C LYS A 323 -2.12 29.33 41.95
N SER A 324 -1.03 29.63 42.66
CA SER A 324 -0.04 28.64 43.08
C SER A 324 -0.52 27.70 44.20
N GLY A 325 -1.71 27.94 44.75
CA GLY A 325 -2.35 27.10 45.77
C GLY A 325 -2.07 27.54 47.21
N GLU A 326 -1.57 28.75 47.43
CA GLU A 326 -1.35 29.29 48.77
C GLU A 326 -2.69 29.58 49.48
N SER A 327 -2.97 28.88 50.58
CA SER A 327 -4.28 28.94 51.26
C SER A 327 -4.41 30.05 52.30
N GLN A 328 -3.31 30.69 52.70
CA GLN A 328 -3.28 31.74 53.73
C GLN A 328 -2.33 32.86 53.31
N ILE A 329 -2.82 33.78 52.50
CA ILE A 329 -2.06 34.95 52.08
C ILE A 329 -2.26 36.05 53.11
N ALA A 330 -1.23 36.29 53.94
CA ALA A 330 -1.19 37.39 54.88
C ALA A 330 0.25 37.91 55.00
N ASP A 331 0.45 39.19 54.69
CA ASP A 331 1.76 39.84 54.68
C ASP A 331 1.75 41.02 55.65
N ALA A 332 2.83 41.15 56.42
CA ALA A 332 3.05 42.29 57.31
C ALA A 332 3.93 43.32 56.61
N PHE A 333 3.43 44.55 56.50
CA PHE A 333 4.13 45.69 55.94
C PHE A 333 4.56 46.61 57.09
N PRO A 334 5.88 46.85 57.28
CA PRO A 334 6.38 47.69 58.39
C PRO A 334 5.90 49.15 58.32
N SER A 335 5.67 49.67 57.11
CA SER A 335 5.18 51.02 56.88
C SER A 335 4.29 51.07 55.64
N ALA A 336 3.09 51.59 55.80
CA ALA A 336 2.17 51.93 54.73
C ALA A 336 1.35 53.16 55.11
N SER A 337 0.89 53.92 54.12
CA SER A 337 -0.02 55.06 54.31
C SER A 337 -1.43 54.66 53.93
N VAL A 338 -2.39 54.86 54.84
CA VAL A 338 -3.81 54.56 54.60
C VAL A 338 -4.59 55.86 54.54
N ILE A 339 -5.44 55.98 53.52
CA ILE A 339 -6.45 57.04 53.41
C ILE A 339 -7.84 56.48 53.71
N PHE A 340 -8.61 57.23 54.49
CA PHE A 340 -10.05 57.09 54.58
C PHE A 340 -10.69 58.40 54.16
N THR A 341 -11.73 58.30 53.33
CA THR A 341 -12.57 59.45 53.00
C THR A 341 -14.02 59.13 53.27
N ASP A 342 -14.82 60.17 53.50
CA ASP A 342 -16.26 60.04 53.77
C ASP A 342 -16.99 61.29 53.26
N LEU A 343 -18.14 61.09 52.61
CA LEU A 343 -18.96 62.19 52.10
C LEU A 343 -19.83 62.81 53.21
N VAL A 344 -19.49 64.03 53.59
CA VAL A 344 -20.27 64.80 54.56
C VAL A 344 -21.62 65.19 53.96
N GLY A 345 -22.69 64.74 54.61
CA GLY A 345 -24.06 65.05 54.21
C GLY A 345 -24.64 64.10 53.16
N PHE A 346 -23.93 63.03 52.78
CA PHE A 346 -24.41 62.03 51.84
C PHE A 346 -25.74 61.38 52.28
N THR A 347 -25.90 61.07 53.57
CA THR A 347 -27.17 60.51 54.09
C THR A 347 -28.34 61.45 53.85
N ALA A 348 -28.14 62.77 54.01
CA ALA A 348 -29.19 63.76 53.74
C ALA A 348 -29.41 63.93 52.22
N TRP A 349 -28.35 63.88 51.42
CA TRP A 349 -28.42 63.99 49.97
C TRP A 349 -29.12 62.80 49.30
N SER A 350 -28.95 61.59 49.85
CA SER A 350 -29.52 60.34 49.34
C SER A 350 -30.97 60.10 49.79
N GLN A 351 -31.44 60.77 50.85
CA GLN A 351 -32.82 60.66 51.32
C GLN A 351 -33.83 61.08 50.26
N GLY A 352 -34.75 60.18 49.92
CA GLY A 352 -35.81 60.42 48.94
C GLY A 352 -35.39 60.33 47.48
N ARG A 353 -34.11 60.04 47.18
CA ARG A 353 -33.63 59.78 45.81
C ARG A 353 -33.77 58.30 45.42
N PRO A 354 -34.00 57.99 44.14
CA PRO A 354 -33.97 56.61 43.64
C PRO A 354 -32.60 55.96 43.92
N PRO A 355 -32.55 54.70 44.41
CA PRO A 355 -31.29 54.00 44.68
C PRO A 355 -30.32 53.96 43.49
N MET A 356 -30.85 53.85 42.27
CA MET A 356 -30.02 53.87 41.04
C MET A 356 -29.29 55.19 40.84
N GLU A 357 -29.89 56.32 41.21
CA GLU A 357 -29.28 57.65 41.09
C GLU A 357 -28.17 57.84 42.12
N VAL A 358 -28.41 57.35 43.35
CA VAL A 358 -27.41 57.36 44.42
C VAL A 358 -26.20 56.49 44.05
N LEU A 359 -26.45 55.29 43.51
CA LEU A 359 -25.39 54.39 43.07
C LEU A 359 -24.60 54.97 41.88
N SER A 360 -25.29 55.54 40.89
CA SER A 360 -24.66 56.16 39.73
C SER A 360 -23.76 57.35 40.12
N MET A 361 -24.16 58.12 41.13
CA MET A 361 -23.33 59.18 41.68
C MET A 361 -22.06 58.64 42.34
N LEU A 362 -22.19 57.64 43.21
CA LEU A 362 -21.06 57.03 43.88
C LEU A 362 -20.09 56.37 42.89
N ASP A 363 -20.61 55.71 41.85
CA ASP A 363 -19.82 55.07 40.80
C ASP A 363 -19.01 56.10 40.00
N GLU A 364 -19.62 57.22 39.59
CA GLU A 364 -18.92 58.30 38.88
C GLU A 364 -17.86 58.97 39.77
N LEU A 365 -18.19 59.25 41.03
CA LEU A 365 -17.28 59.93 41.94
C LEU A 365 -16.10 59.03 42.33
N PHE A 366 -16.36 57.83 42.82
CA PHE A 366 -15.31 56.89 43.21
C PHE A 366 -14.53 56.36 42.00
N GLY A 367 -15.16 56.23 40.83
CA GLY A 367 -14.46 55.93 39.59
C GLY A 367 -13.40 57.00 39.27
N SER A 368 -13.71 58.28 39.46
CA SER A 368 -12.73 59.35 39.28
C SER A 368 -11.56 59.28 40.29
N PHE A 369 -11.82 58.78 41.51
CA PHE A 369 -10.77 58.57 42.52
C PHE A 369 -9.91 57.36 42.16
N ASP A 370 -10.53 56.26 41.71
CA ASP A 370 -9.85 55.05 41.25
C ASP A 370 -8.89 55.34 40.10
N GLU A 371 -9.34 56.12 39.10
CA GLU A 371 -8.49 56.56 37.99
C GLU A 371 -7.27 57.32 38.50
N PHE A 372 -7.43 58.18 39.51
CA PHE A 372 -6.29 58.92 40.07
C PHE A 372 -5.37 58.07 40.93
N ALA A 373 -5.93 57.23 41.79
CA ALA A 373 -5.19 56.28 42.60
C ALA A 373 -4.31 55.39 41.69
N THR A 374 -4.85 54.94 40.56
CA THR A 374 -4.11 54.18 39.55
C THR A 374 -2.92 54.95 38.99
N THR A 375 -3.06 56.26 38.68
CA THR A 375 -1.93 57.07 38.20
C THR A 375 -0.84 57.30 39.24
N LEU A 376 -1.16 57.13 40.52
CA LEU A 376 -0.25 57.28 41.65
C LEU A 376 0.25 55.93 42.20
N GLU A 377 -0.08 54.82 41.53
CA GLU A 377 0.22 53.46 42.00
C GLU A 377 -0.28 53.19 43.43
N VAL A 378 -1.46 53.74 43.75
CA VAL A 378 -2.15 53.53 45.02
C VAL A 378 -3.17 52.41 44.86
N GLU A 379 -3.15 51.46 45.80
CA GLU A 379 -4.07 50.34 45.81
C GLU A 379 -5.38 50.72 46.49
N LYS A 380 -6.50 50.56 45.77
CA LYS A 380 -7.84 50.67 46.33
C LYS A 380 -8.14 49.41 47.14
N ILE A 381 -8.55 49.56 48.40
CA ILE A 381 -8.92 48.41 49.23
C ILE A 381 -10.41 48.11 49.13
N LYS A 382 -11.25 49.09 49.46
CA LYS A 382 -12.71 48.93 49.43
C LYS A 382 -13.43 50.25 49.53
N THR A 383 -14.71 50.23 49.16
CA THR A 383 -15.67 51.25 49.56
C THR A 383 -16.54 50.72 50.70
N ILE A 384 -16.94 51.59 51.61
CA ILE A 384 -17.81 51.25 52.74
C ILE A 384 -18.96 52.25 52.74
N GLY A 385 -20.02 51.96 51.96
CA GLY A 385 -21.09 52.93 51.73
C GLY A 385 -20.56 54.14 50.93
N ASP A 386 -20.55 55.29 51.58
CA ASP A 386 -20.05 56.59 51.10
C ASP A 386 -18.60 56.89 51.48
N ALA A 387 -17.91 55.91 52.09
CA ALA A 387 -16.50 55.99 52.40
C ALA A 387 -15.62 55.30 51.36
N TYR A 388 -14.45 55.87 51.11
CA TYR A 388 -13.41 55.34 50.22
C TYR A 388 -12.14 55.02 51.00
N MET A 389 -11.58 53.84 50.80
CA MET A 389 -10.35 53.39 51.46
C MET A 389 -9.31 52.95 50.43
N ALA A 390 -8.12 53.51 50.55
CA ALA A 390 -6.97 53.16 49.72
C ALA A 390 -5.66 53.18 50.53
N VAL A 391 -4.62 52.57 49.97
CA VAL A 391 -3.34 52.40 50.65
C VAL A 391 -2.17 52.50 49.68
N CYS A 392 -1.10 53.12 50.14
CA CYS A 392 0.18 53.16 49.45
C CYS A 392 1.24 52.47 50.32
N GLY A 393 2.17 51.75 49.68
CA GLY A 393 3.19 50.94 50.33
C GLY A 393 2.90 49.44 50.39
N LEU A 394 1.83 48.98 49.72
CA LEU A 394 1.52 47.56 49.51
C LEU A 394 0.67 47.37 48.23
N PRO A 395 0.66 46.16 47.62
CA PRO A 395 1.45 44.97 47.99
C PRO A 395 2.95 45.15 47.73
N THR A 396 3.33 46.15 46.95
CA THR A 396 4.73 46.55 46.73
C THR A 396 5.09 47.68 47.68
N PRO A 397 6.16 47.56 48.49
CA PRO A 397 6.66 48.65 49.34
C PRO A 397 7.00 49.90 48.51
N ASN A 398 6.67 51.07 49.03
CA ASN A 398 6.97 52.36 48.43
C ASN A 398 7.52 53.28 49.53
N GLU A 399 8.74 53.80 49.38
CA GLU A 399 9.38 54.66 50.39
C GLU A 399 8.70 56.04 50.49
N ASP A 400 8.14 56.54 49.39
CA ASP A 400 7.42 57.82 49.31
C ASP A 400 5.92 57.69 49.63
N HIS A 401 5.49 56.58 50.27
CA HIS A 401 4.08 56.27 50.51
C HIS A 401 3.29 57.40 51.19
N ALA A 402 3.92 58.21 52.05
CA ALA A 402 3.29 59.38 52.67
C ALA A 402 3.05 60.53 51.67
N ARG A 403 4.02 60.85 50.82
CA ARG A 403 3.92 61.92 49.79
C ARG A 403 2.93 61.54 48.69
N VAL A 404 2.96 60.29 48.24
CA VAL A 404 2.01 59.75 47.27
C VAL A 404 0.59 59.85 47.81
N MET A 405 0.38 59.45 49.07
CA MET A 405 -0.94 59.49 49.67
C MET A 405 -1.44 60.92 49.98
N ALA A 406 -0.53 61.85 50.31
CA ALA A 406 -0.86 63.28 50.40
C ALA A 406 -1.32 63.85 49.04
N SER A 407 -0.64 63.47 47.96
CA SER A 407 -1.04 63.83 46.60
C SER A 407 -2.41 63.27 46.24
N LEU A 408 -2.68 62.01 46.59
CA LEU A 408 -4.00 61.41 46.39
C LEU A 408 -5.08 62.18 47.15
N ALA A 409 -4.85 62.50 48.43
CA ALA A 409 -5.81 63.21 49.27
C ALA A 409 -6.18 64.59 48.71
N LEU A 410 -5.20 65.35 48.21
CA LEU A 410 -5.46 66.62 47.54
C LEU A 410 -6.25 66.45 46.25
N GLY A 411 -5.86 65.51 45.40
CA GLY A 411 -6.57 65.28 44.14
C GLY A 411 -7.95 64.65 44.31
N VAL A 412 -8.23 63.99 45.43
CA VAL A 412 -9.59 63.56 45.82
C VAL A 412 -10.48 64.77 46.11
N LEU A 413 -10.00 65.74 46.90
CA LEU A 413 -10.75 66.98 47.14
C LEU A 413 -10.95 67.78 45.85
N GLN A 414 -9.94 67.88 44.99
CA GLN A 414 -10.06 68.54 43.69
C GLN A 414 -11.11 67.86 42.80
N ARG A 415 -11.09 66.52 42.71
CA ARG A 415 -12.08 65.78 41.91
C ARG A 415 -13.50 65.90 42.44
N LEU A 416 -13.66 65.97 43.76
CA LEU A 416 -14.95 66.25 44.36
C LEU A 416 -15.44 67.66 43.99
N ASP A 417 -14.56 68.66 43.98
CA ASP A 417 -14.89 70.01 43.55
C ASP A 417 -15.31 70.04 42.08
N ASP A 418 -14.52 69.41 41.19
CA ASP A 418 -14.85 69.27 39.77
C ASP A 418 -16.19 68.54 39.57
N PHE A 419 -16.46 67.51 40.36
CA PHE A 419 -17.74 66.78 40.37
C PHE A 419 -18.89 67.70 40.79
N ASN A 420 -18.72 68.45 41.88
CA ASN A 420 -19.70 69.41 42.38
C ASN A 420 -20.03 70.48 41.35
N GLN A 421 -19.01 71.05 40.70
CA GLN A 421 -19.18 72.06 39.65
C GLN A 421 -19.98 71.50 38.47
N ARG A 422 -19.68 70.27 38.03
CA ARG A 422 -20.38 69.63 36.90
C ARG A 422 -21.81 69.23 37.22
N LYS A 423 -22.08 68.76 38.45
CA LYS A 423 -23.39 68.21 38.85
C LYS A 423 -24.27 69.21 39.59
N GLY A 424 -23.77 70.40 39.89
CA GLY A 424 -24.48 71.40 40.68
C GLY A 424 -24.74 70.94 42.12
N THR A 425 -23.82 70.17 42.69
CA THR A 425 -23.91 69.68 44.07
C THR A 425 -22.98 70.47 44.99
N ASN A 426 -23.17 70.33 46.31
CA ASN A 426 -22.31 70.92 47.34
C ASN A 426 -21.90 69.84 48.35
N LEU A 427 -21.46 68.70 47.82
CA LEU A 427 -20.95 67.61 48.64
C LEU A 427 -19.60 68.02 49.21
N LYS A 428 -19.38 67.69 50.48
CA LYS A 428 -18.10 67.92 51.15
C LYS A 428 -17.51 66.58 51.53
N MET A 429 -16.20 66.54 51.74
CA MET A 429 -15.53 65.30 52.11
C MET A 429 -14.63 65.49 53.32
N ARG A 430 -14.67 64.53 54.23
CA ARG A 430 -13.64 64.37 55.24
C ARG A 430 -12.58 63.46 54.68
N VAL A 431 -11.32 63.82 54.87
CA VAL A 431 -10.18 63.00 54.47
C VAL A 431 -9.29 62.79 55.69
N GLY A 432 -8.99 61.54 55.98
CA GLY A 432 -8.15 61.10 57.08
C GLY A 432 -6.96 60.31 56.60
N LEU A 433 -5.78 60.65 57.09
CA LEU A 433 -4.51 60.04 56.72
C LEU A 433 -3.71 59.64 57.94
N HIS A 434 -3.19 58.41 57.90
CA HIS A 434 -2.24 57.90 58.88
C HIS A 434 -1.30 56.90 58.24
N CYS A 435 -0.10 56.78 58.78
CA CYS A 435 0.89 55.81 58.33
C CYS A 435 1.49 55.04 59.51
N GLY A 436 1.86 53.79 59.24
CA GLY A 436 2.38 52.86 60.23
C GLY A 436 2.34 51.42 59.74
N PRO A 437 2.64 50.44 60.59
CA PRO A 437 2.62 49.04 60.22
C PRO A 437 1.19 48.55 59.95
N VAL A 438 1.02 47.71 58.92
CA VAL A 438 -0.26 47.08 58.55
C VAL A 438 -0.05 45.61 58.20
N VAL A 439 -1.10 44.81 58.39
CA VAL A 439 -1.18 43.46 57.84
C VAL A 439 -2.19 43.48 56.71
N ALA A 440 -1.81 43.03 55.52
CA ALA A 440 -2.71 42.85 54.39
C ALA A 440 -2.85 41.36 54.07
N GLY A 441 -3.97 40.95 53.51
CA GLY A 441 -4.19 39.53 53.25
C GLY A 441 -5.54 39.23 52.64
N VAL A 442 -5.71 37.98 52.20
CA VAL A 442 -6.92 37.49 51.55
C VAL A 442 -7.75 36.67 52.53
N ILE A 443 -9.01 37.06 52.73
CA ILE A 443 -9.99 36.30 53.52
C ILE A 443 -11.09 35.74 52.61
N GLY A 444 -11.55 34.54 52.96
CA GLY A 444 -12.69 33.86 52.34
C GLY A 444 -12.28 32.63 51.54
N THR A 445 -13.20 31.67 51.41
CA THR A 445 -12.99 30.43 50.63
C THR A 445 -13.72 30.44 49.29
N SER A 446 -14.77 31.25 49.15
CA SER A 446 -15.59 31.38 47.93
C SER A 446 -15.71 32.82 47.43
N LYS A 447 -15.51 33.80 48.31
CA LYS A 447 -15.43 35.23 47.99
C LYS A 447 -14.13 35.76 48.58
N PHE A 448 -13.08 35.79 47.76
CA PHE A 448 -11.79 36.32 48.17
C PHE A 448 -11.88 37.85 48.27
N ILE A 449 -11.46 38.40 49.41
CA ILE A 449 -11.37 39.83 49.65
C ILE A 449 -9.96 40.11 50.14
N TYR A 450 -9.22 40.95 49.41
CA TYR A 450 -7.95 41.51 49.88
C TYR A 450 -8.25 42.75 50.73
N ASP A 451 -7.81 42.73 51.99
CA ASP A 451 -8.14 43.78 52.95
C ASP A 451 -6.97 44.05 53.91
N LEU A 452 -7.10 45.11 54.71
CA LEU A 452 -6.08 45.55 55.67
C LEU A 452 -6.56 45.43 57.10
N TRP A 453 -5.64 45.04 57.98
CA TRP A 453 -5.82 44.97 59.42
C TRP A 453 -4.65 45.64 60.15
N GLY A 454 -4.95 46.24 61.30
CA GLY A 454 -3.94 46.85 62.16
C GLY A 454 -4.42 48.15 62.80
N GLU A 455 -3.63 48.62 63.75
CA GLU A 455 -3.88 49.91 64.42
C GLU A 455 -3.86 51.08 63.42
N THR A 456 -2.98 51.00 62.41
CA THR A 456 -2.85 52.03 61.37
C THR A 456 -4.16 52.27 60.61
N VAL A 457 -4.88 51.21 60.25
CA VAL A 457 -6.19 51.29 59.56
C VAL A 457 -7.23 51.97 60.46
N ASN A 458 -7.28 51.56 61.73
CA ASN A 458 -8.18 52.15 62.71
C ASN A 458 -7.89 53.65 62.90
N MET A 459 -6.62 54.02 63.01
CA MET A 459 -6.20 55.40 63.20
C MET A 459 -6.52 56.27 61.98
N ALA A 460 -6.28 55.79 60.76
CA ALA A 460 -6.66 56.52 59.54
C ALA A 460 -8.17 56.79 59.48
N SER A 461 -9.00 55.77 59.80
CA SER A 461 -10.45 55.94 59.93
C SER A 461 -10.84 56.94 61.04
N ARG A 462 -10.06 57.03 62.13
CA ARG A 462 -10.27 58.07 63.16
C ARG A 462 -9.88 59.46 62.68
N MET A 463 -8.83 59.59 61.88
CA MET A 463 -8.44 60.86 61.29
C MET A 463 -9.53 61.38 60.35
N GLU A 464 -10.21 60.50 59.62
CA GLU A 464 -11.36 60.86 58.79
C GLU A 464 -12.55 61.26 59.67
N SER A 465 -13.01 60.36 60.55
CA SER A 465 -14.27 60.56 61.29
C SER A 465 -14.26 61.76 62.25
N THR A 466 -13.08 62.13 62.76
CA THR A 466 -12.88 63.33 63.58
C THR A 466 -12.47 64.56 62.75
N GLY A 467 -12.23 64.39 61.44
CA GLY A 467 -11.82 65.42 60.50
C GLY A 467 -12.86 66.50 60.26
N LEU A 468 -12.42 67.62 59.67
CA LEU A 468 -13.28 68.72 59.29
C LEU A 468 -13.73 68.57 57.82
N PRO A 469 -14.94 69.01 57.45
CA PRO A 469 -15.38 68.97 56.06
C PRO A 469 -14.48 69.79 55.14
N ASN A 470 -14.05 69.19 54.02
CA ASN A 470 -13.12 69.71 53.02
C ASN A 470 -11.71 69.98 53.52
N GLU A 471 -11.32 69.37 54.64
CA GLU A 471 -9.97 69.45 55.17
C GLU A 471 -9.35 68.05 55.18
N ILE A 472 -8.04 67.98 54.94
CA ILE A 472 -7.27 66.73 55.00
C ILE A 472 -6.64 66.65 56.38
N GLN A 473 -7.15 65.78 57.23
CA GLN A 473 -6.59 65.57 58.56
C GLN A 473 -5.54 64.46 58.54
N ILE A 474 -4.36 64.79 59.06
CA ILE A 474 -3.25 63.85 59.22
C ILE A 474 -2.91 63.67 60.71
N SER A 475 -2.52 62.45 61.07
CA SER A 475 -1.94 62.14 62.38
C SER A 475 -0.51 62.71 62.54
N GLN A 476 0.01 62.76 63.77
CA GLN A 476 1.43 63.07 64.04
C GLN A 476 2.39 62.19 63.23
N ALA A 477 2.19 60.86 63.22
CA ALA A 477 3.07 59.94 62.52
C ALA A 477 3.15 60.24 61.01
N PHE A 478 2.02 60.63 60.41
CA PHE A 478 1.97 61.01 58.99
C PHE A 478 2.62 62.37 58.74
N TYR A 479 2.42 63.34 59.64
CA TYR A 479 3.14 64.62 59.59
C TYR A 479 4.66 64.42 59.60
N ASP A 480 5.16 63.57 60.50
CA ASP A 480 6.59 63.26 60.58
C ASP A 480 7.09 62.58 59.29
N ALA A 481 6.30 61.66 58.72
CA ALA A 481 6.63 60.95 57.47
C ALA A 481 6.61 61.81 56.20
N LEU A 482 6.01 63.01 56.23
CA LEU A 482 6.06 63.95 55.09
C LEU A 482 7.39 64.70 55.01
N GLU A 483 8.19 64.72 56.09
CA GLU A 483 9.51 65.37 56.16
C GLU A 483 9.50 66.83 55.69
N GLY A 484 8.39 67.55 55.89
CA GLY A 484 8.24 68.96 55.50
C GLY A 484 7.96 69.20 54.00
N ALA A 485 7.67 68.16 53.21
CA ALA A 485 7.33 68.31 51.79
C ALA A 485 5.99 69.02 51.53
N TYR A 486 5.14 69.16 52.55
CA TYR A 486 3.82 69.80 52.46
C TYR A 486 3.65 70.83 53.57
N GLU A 487 2.96 71.92 53.25
CA GLU A 487 2.51 72.87 54.26
C GLU A 487 1.39 72.23 55.09
N THR A 488 1.50 72.35 56.41
CA THR A 488 0.53 71.79 57.33
C THR A 488 0.27 72.74 58.49
N VAL A 489 -0.97 72.76 58.98
CA VAL A 489 -1.40 73.59 60.09
C VAL A 489 -1.73 72.71 61.29
N LEU A 490 -1.18 73.02 62.46
CA LEU A 490 -1.53 72.32 63.69
C LEU A 490 -3.02 72.55 64.01
N ARG A 491 -3.82 71.48 63.98
CA ARG A 491 -5.23 71.51 64.37
C ARG A 491 -5.40 71.62 65.90
N GLY A 492 -4.46 71.01 66.63
CA GLY A 492 -4.44 70.92 68.09
C GLY A 492 -4.56 69.48 68.58
N GLU A 493 -4.69 69.33 69.90
CA GLU A 493 -4.94 68.04 70.53
C GLU A 493 -6.43 67.71 70.47
N ILE A 494 -6.77 66.62 69.78
CA ILE A 494 -8.13 66.10 69.69
C ILE A 494 -8.23 64.76 70.43
N GLU A 495 -9.41 64.46 70.96
CA GLU A 495 -9.68 63.18 71.61
C GLU A 495 -10.05 62.12 70.56
N VAL A 496 -9.22 61.09 70.45
CA VAL A 496 -9.42 59.99 69.51
C VAL A 496 -9.74 58.71 70.27
N LYS A 497 -10.91 58.14 69.97
CA LYS A 497 -11.41 56.92 70.60
C LYS A 497 -10.40 55.77 70.44
N GLY A 498 -9.85 55.32 71.57
CA GLY A 498 -8.87 54.22 71.63
C GLY A 498 -7.40 54.67 71.70
N ALA A 499 -7.09 55.93 71.35
CA ALA A 499 -5.73 56.46 71.35
C ALA A 499 -5.52 57.63 72.36
N GLY A 500 -6.60 58.17 72.94
CA GLY A 500 -6.53 59.28 73.88
C GLY A 500 -6.40 60.63 73.17
N LYS A 501 -5.78 61.62 73.83
CA LYS A 501 -5.51 62.93 73.22
C LYS A 501 -4.28 62.84 72.32
N MET A 502 -4.42 63.22 71.05
CA MET A 502 -3.32 63.23 70.10
C MET A 502 -3.27 64.53 69.30
N LYS A 503 -2.06 64.94 68.97
CA LYS A 503 -1.83 66.06 68.04
C LYS A 503 -2.21 65.63 66.63
N THR A 504 -2.96 66.50 65.96
CA THR A 504 -3.36 66.34 64.57
C THR A 504 -3.07 67.60 63.79
N TYR A 505 -2.87 67.42 62.49
CA TYR A 505 -2.54 68.50 61.58
C TYR A 505 -3.51 68.49 60.40
N LEU A 506 -3.68 69.64 59.77
CA LEU A 506 -4.40 69.80 58.51
C LEU A 506 -3.37 69.95 57.40
N LEU A 507 -3.44 69.08 56.41
CA LEU A 507 -2.58 69.12 55.24
C LEU A 507 -3.14 70.10 54.21
N GLN A 508 -2.29 70.98 53.70
CA GLN A 508 -2.64 72.01 52.72
C GLN A 508 -2.01 71.67 51.38
N HIS A 509 -1.13 72.51 50.82
CA HIS A 509 -0.51 72.28 49.51
C HIS A 509 0.95 71.81 49.66
N PRO A 510 1.56 71.26 48.58
CA PRO A 510 3.00 71.02 48.54
C PRO A 510 3.76 72.31 48.87
N VAL A 511 4.91 72.19 49.54
CA VAL A 511 5.83 73.33 49.65
C VAL A 511 6.47 73.51 48.29
N GLU A 512 6.28 74.67 47.65
CA GLU A 512 6.98 74.98 46.39
C GLU A 512 8.48 74.93 46.64
N ASP A 513 9.20 74.08 45.90
CA ASP A 513 10.66 74.16 45.84
C ASP A 513 11.01 75.56 45.34
N VAL A 514 11.58 76.39 46.22
CA VAL A 514 12.21 77.64 45.83
C VAL A 514 13.47 77.27 45.02
N VAL A 515 13.31 77.12 43.71
CA VAL A 515 14.41 77.04 42.74
C VAL A 515 14.86 78.44 42.35
#